data_AF-A0A840QDJ7-F1
#
_entry.id   AF-A0A840QDJ7-F1
#
_cell.length_a   1.000
_cell.length_b   1.000
_cell.length_c   1.000
_cell.angle_alpha   90.00
_cell.angle_beta   90.00
_cell.angle_gamma   90.00
#
_symmetry.space_group_name_H-M   'P 1'
#
loop_
_entity.id
_entity.type
_entity.pdbx_description
1 polymer ?
#
loop_
_entity_poly.entity_id
_entity_poly.type
_entity_poly.pdbx_seq_one_letter_code
_entity_poly.pdbx_strand_id
1 'polypeptide(L)'
;MSLPFARPELLRHPGPADARRVEAHRAHALRHVQHLTPGSSILDALWEPLERTGRTAGKAELVGGTFGRVRYCIPAQCPDGSRVATFSEPFDVGAPVRLVMASATIGVRDGGKWMHCHALWVDADGVVRAGHLLPETTIGGPPPRAVIDALSGVRLESAPDAETNLPIFHHRAEGAAAVQTPAGRRKVLVARIKPNEDIVQAVEKLCLAEDFRAALVRASVGSLVGARLRVGDRVIAVPGPAVEVIALIGEVRTDARGVPTATLTATLVGESGQVYGGELVSGANPVAITYELCLEPIRADDEAR
;
A
#
# COMPACT_ATOMS: atom_id res chain seq x y z
N MET A 1 -12.82 -29.91 8.62
CA MET A 1 -13.45 -28.88 9.46
C MET A 1 -12.34 -28.23 10.27
N SER A 2 -11.73 -27.16 9.73
CA SER A 2 -10.61 -26.47 10.40
C SER A 2 -11.12 -25.79 11.65
N LEU A 3 -10.48 -26.02 12.80
CA LEU A 3 -10.76 -25.29 14.04
C LEU A 3 -10.77 -23.78 13.74
N PRO A 4 -11.74 -23.01 14.24
CA PRO A 4 -11.74 -21.56 14.05
C PRO A 4 -10.44 -21.02 14.66
N PHE A 5 -9.66 -20.30 13.85
CA PHE A 5 -8.47 -19.62 14.32
C PHE A 5 -8.85 -18.68 15.48
N ALA A 6 -7.96 -18.52 16.46
CA ALA A 6 -8.14 -17.48 17.48
C ALA A 6 -8.36 -16.14 16.77
N ARG A 7 -9.39 -15.39 17.19
CA ARG A 7 -9.66 -14.05 16.65
C ARG A 7 -8.39 -13.20 16.80
N PRO A 8 -8.06 -12.38 15.79
CA PRO A 8 -6.90 -11.50 15.90
C PRO A 8 -7.11 -10.53 17.06
N GLU A 9 -6.06 -10.30 17.84
CA GLU A 9 -6.07 -9.27 18.87
C GLU A 9 -6.10 -7.90 18.19
N LEU A 10 -6.98 -7.01 18.65
CA LEU A 10 -7.12 -5.66 18.11
C LEU A 10 -6.20 -4.72 18.90
N LEU A 11 -5.66 -3.72 18.22
CA LEU A 11 -4.80 -2.72 18.84
C LEU A 11 -5.61 -1.64 19.54
N ARG A 12 -5.14 -1.24 20.72
CA ARG A 12 -5.65 -0.05 21.41
C ARG A 12 -4.76 1.14 21.07
N HIS A 13 -5.23 1.96 20.14
CA HIS A 13 -4.58 3.21 19.77
C HIS A 13 -4.69 4.27 20.87
N PRO A 14 -3.74 5.22 20.94
CA PRO A 14 -3.70 6.24 22.00
C PRO A 14 -4.86 7.24 21.91
N GLY A 15 -5.33 7.53 20.68
CA GLY A 15 -6.42 8.47 20.47
C GLY A 15 -7.78 7.81 20.23
N PRO A 16 -8.83 8.64 20.09
CA PRO A 16 -10.17 8.14 19.84
C PRO A 16 -10.27 7.49 18.47
N ALA A 17 -10.93 6.33 18.40
CA ALA A 17 -11.24 5.69 17.14
C ALA A 17 -12.21 6.55 16.31
N ASP A 18 -11.89 6.79 15.04
CA ASP A 18 -12.85 7.41 14.13
C ASP A 18 -14.05 6.48 13.89
N ALA A 19 -15.27 7.01 13.92
CA ALA A 19 -16.47 6.25 13.59
C ALA A 19 -16.49 5.78 12.12
N ARG A 20 -15.90 6.57 11.20
CA ARG A 20 -15.72 6.19 9.80
C ARG A 20 -14.44 5.39 9.65
N ARG A 21 -14.58 4.05 9.58
CA ARG A 21 -13.44 3.12 9.47
C ARG A 21 -12.84 2.98 8.08
N VAL A 22 -13.54 3.47 7.06
CA VAL A 22 -13.09 3.42 5.67
C VAL A 22 -13.32 4.77 4.99
N GLU A 23 -12.24 5.35 4.47
CA GLU A 23 -12.26 6.54 3.61
C GLU A 23 -12.11 6.09 2.17
N ALA A 24 -13.00 6.51 1.27
CA ALA A 24 -12.97 6.10 -0.13
C ALA A 24 -13.44 7.23 -1.04
N HIS A 25 -12.73 7.41 -2.16
CA HIS A 25 -12.96 8.51 -3.10
C HIS A 25 -12.84 7.99 -4.53
N ARG A 26 -13.83 8.34 -5.36
CA ARG A 26 -13.80 8.09 -6.79
C ARG A 26 -12.74 8.98 -7.43
N ALA A 27 -11.88 8.39 -8.24
CA ALA A 27 -10.79 9.08 -8.91
C ALA A 27 -10.59 8.56 -10.34
N HIS A 28 -9.72 9.24 -11.08
CA HIS A 28 -9.24 8.78 -12.38
C HIS A 28 -7.73 8.60 -12.33
N ALA A 29 -7.26 7.45 -12.79
CA ALA A 29 -5.86 7.12 -12.96
C ALA A 29 -5.40 7.37 -14.40
N LEU A 30 -4.28 8.08 -14.54
CA LEU A 30 -3.49 8.13 -15.77
C LEU A 30 -2.23 7.31 -15.55
N ARG A 31 -2.12 6.18 -16.24
CA ARG A 31 -1.06 5.19 -16.04
C ARG A 31 0.19 5.53 -16.85
N HIS A 32 1.31 5.58 -16.18
CA HIS A 32 2.65 5.68 -16.74
C HIS A 32 3.41 4.39 -16.48
N VAL A 33 4.11 3.89 -17.49
CA VAL A 33 4.96 2.70 -17.35
C VAL A 33 6.32 3.04 -17.90
N GLN A 34 7.33 3.11 -17.03
CA GLN A 34 8.66 3.59 -17.38
C GLN A 34 9.74 2.92 -16.56
N HIS A 35 10.98 2.99 -17.03
CA HIS A 35 12.14 2.79 -16.15
C HIS A 35 12.37 4.08 -15.37
N LEU A 36 12.76 3.96 -14.11
CA LEU A 36 13.16 5.10 -13.30
C LEU A 36 14.54 5.61 -13.73
N THR A 37 14.85 6.86 -13.40
CA THR A 37 16.10 7.51 -13.79
C THR A 37 17.22 7.17 -12.80
N PRO A 38 18.30 6.49 -13.19
CA PRO A 38 19.44 6.26 -12.30
C PRO A 38 20.00 7.57 -11.73
N GLY A 39 20.42 7.53 -10.47
CA GLY A 39 20.98 8.67 -9.75
C GLY A 39 19.96 9.63 -9.12
N SER A 40 18.68 9.57 -9.49
CA SER A 40 17.65 10.37 -8.82
C SER A 40 17.27 9.76 -7.46
N SER A 41 16.66 10.58 -6.59
CA SER A 41 15.93 10.06 -5.44
C SER A 41 14.70 9.27 -5.91
N ILE A 42 14.25 8.30 -5.12
CA ILE A 42 13.01 7.56 -5.40
C ILE A 42 11.80 8.49 -5.34
N LEU A 43 11.79 9.47 -4.44
CA LEU A 43 10.70 10.44 -4.36
C LEU A 43 10.58 11.25 -5.65
N ASP A 44 11.69 11.81 -6.16
CA ASP A 44 11.65 12.58 -7.40
C ASP A 44 11.33 11.71 -8.62
N ALA A 45 11.87 10.49 -8.67
CA ALA A 45 11.58 9.53 -9.75
C ALA A 45 10.09 9.17 -9.82
N LEU A 46 9.43 9.00 -8.67
CA LEU A 46 8.01 8.68 -8.60
C LEU A 46 7.11 9.92 -8.80
N TRP A 47 7.61 11.10 -8.46
CA TRP A 47 6.89 12.37 -8.62
C TRP A 47 6.85 12.86 -10.06
N GLU A 48 7.90 12.60 -10.85
CA GLU A 48 8.06 13.11 -12.22
C GLU A 48 6.78 12.93 -13.09
N PRO A 49 6.10 11.76 -13.15
CA PRO A 49 4.91 11.62 -13.99
C PRO A 49 3.69 12.38 -13.45
N LEU A 50 3.60 12.58 -12.13
CA LEU A 50 2.55 13.39 -11.51
C LEU A 50 2.73 14.85 -11.90
N GLU A 51 3.95 15.36 -11.81
CA GLU A 51 4.30 16.73 -12.18
C GLU A 51 4.03 17.03 -13.65
N ARG A 52 4.47 16.16 -14.57
CA ARG A 52 4.20 16.29 -16.02
C ARG A 52 2.70 16.34 -16.36
N THR A 53 1.86 15.84 -15.47
CA THR A 53 0.41 15.74 -15.67
C THR A 53 -0.38 16.68 -14.75
N GLY A 54 0.31 17.59 -14.04
CA GLY A 54 -0.31 18.57 -13.14
C GLY A 54 -1.08 17.94 -11.98
N ARG A 55 -0.63 16.78 -11.49
CA ARG A 55 -1.25 16.03 -10.40
C ARG A 55 -0.35 16.00 -9.17
N THR A 56 -0.96 15.79 -8.01
CA THR A 56 -0.26 15.76 -6.71
C THR A 56 -0.57 14.49 -5.91
N ALA A 57 -1.39 13.60 -6.45
CA ALA A 57 -1.76 12.32 -5.86
C ALA A 57 -1.37 11.19 -6.83
N GLY A 58 -0.86 10.08 -6.29
CA GLY A 58 -0.50 8.94 -7.10
C GLY A 58 -0.30 7.67 -6.30
N LYS A 59 -0.16 6.57 -7.02
CA LYS A 59 0.38 5.31 -6.49
C LYS A 59 1.42 4.77 -7.46
N ALA A 60 2.33 3.95 -6.96
CA ALA A 60 3.31 3.27 -7.79
C ALA A 60 3.54 1.83 -7.35
N GLU A 61 3.89 1.00 -8.32
CA GLU A 61 4.45 -0.32 -8.11
C GLU A 61 5.73 -0.43 -8.93
N LEU A 62 6.79 -0.94 -8.31
CA LEU A 62 8.10 -1.06 -8.92
C LEU A 62 8.53 -2.53 -8.89
N VAL A 63 9.23 -2.96 -9.94
CA VAL A 63 9.77 -4.31 -10.06
C VAL A 63 11.14 -4.31 -10.71
N GLY A 64 12.00 -5.20 -10.23
CA GLY A 64 13.34 -5.42 -10.77
C GLY A 64 14.25 -4.20 -10.70
N GLY A 65 15.44 -4.33 -11.29
CA GLY A 65 16.46 -3.27 -11.25
C GLY A 65 17.14 -3.14 -9.89
N THR A 66 17.68 -1.96 -9.62
CA THR A 66 18.62 -1.73 -8.51
C THR A 66 18.32 -0.41 -7.82
N PHE A 67 18.47 -0.36 -6.50
CA PHE A 67 18.67 0.90 -5.77
C PHE A 67 20.16 1.11 -5.53
N GLY A 68 20.64 2.34 -5.63
CA GLY A 68 22.05 2.70 -5.45
C GLY A 68 22.45 2.76 -3.99
N ARG A 69 21.89 3.74 -3.26
CA ARG A 69 21.98 3.85 -1.80
C ARG A 69 20.58 3.70 -1.23
N VAL A 70 20.40 2.79 -0.29
CA VAL A 70 19.10 2.54 0.35
C VAL A 70 19.09 3.09 1.75
N ARG A 71 18.14 3.99 2.02
CA ARG A 71 17.81 4.41 3.36
C ARG A 71 16.43 3.91 3.72
N TYR A 72 16.33 3.19 4.82
CA TYR A 72 15.06 2.58 5.19
C TYR A 72 14.91 2.42 6.70
N CYS A 73 13.67 2.24 7.13
CA CYS A 73 13.31 1.90 8.49
C CYS A 73 12.57 0.56 8.53
N ILE A 74 12.55 -0.05 9.70
CA ILE A 74 11.67 -1.20 10.01
C ILE A 74 10.71 -0.82 11.14
N PRO A 75 9.61 -1.56 11.34
CA PRO A 75 8.75 -1.39 12.50
C PRO A 75 9.54 -1.51 13.80
N ALA A 76 9.22 -0.63 14.74
CA ALA A 76 9.75 -0.66 16.09
C ALA A 76 8.63 -0.33 17.09
N GLN A 77 8.78 -0.80 18.32
CA GLN A 77 7.86 -0.44 19.40
C GLN A 77 8.15 0.98 19.89
N CYS A 78 7.12 1.71 20.30
CA CYS A 78 7.26 3.03 20.90
C CYS A 78 7.37 2.89 22.43
N PRO A 79 8.54 3.08 23.05
CA PRO A 79 8.76 2.70 24.46
C PRO A 79 7.91 3.50 25.46
N ASP A 80 7.54 4.73 25.10
CA ASP A 80 6.74 5.64 25.94
C ASP A 80 5.22 5.41 25.82
N GLY A 81 4.79 4.47 24.96
CA GLY A 81 3.38 4.20 24.71
C GLY A 81 2.61 5.32 24.01
N SER A 82 3.29 6.36 23.51
CA SER A 82 2.66 7.47 22.79
C SER A 82 2.01 7.04 21.47
N ARG A 83 2.41 5.88 20.95
CA ARG A 83 1.96 5.20 19.73
C ARG A 83 2.05 3.69 19.93
N VAL A 84 1.25 2.92 19.18
CA VAL A 84 1.32 1.44 19.21
C VAL A 84 2.56 0.89 18.51
N ALA A 85 3.06 1.61 17.50
CA ALA A 85 4.27 1.31 16.75
C ALA A 85 4.90 2.61 16.24
N THR A 86 6.18 2.55 15.92
CA THR A 86 6.96 3.62 15.29
C THR A 86 7.96 3.00 14.31
N PHE A 87 8.85 3.82 13.75
CA PHE A 87 9.94 3.36 12.91
C PHE A 87 11.25 3.30 13.71
N SER A 88 12.10 2.34 13.38
CA SER A 88 13.49 2.32 13.87
C SER A 88 14.25 3.57 13.46
N GLU A 89 15.43 3.77 14.04
CA GLU A 89 16.44 4.63 13.43
C GLU A 89 16.70 4.18 11.98
N PRO A 90 16.94 5.12 11.04
CA PRO A 90 17.19 4.77 9.66
C PRO A 90 18.46 3.94 9.49
N PHE A 91 18.32 2.81 8.79
CA PHE A 91 19.45 2.08 8.24
C PHE A 91 19.97 2.77 6.97
N ASP A 92 21.27 2.69 6.75
CA ASP A 92 21.95 3.29 5.60
C ASP A 92 22.82 2.22 4.90
N VAL A 93 22.40 1.84 3.70
CA VAL A 93 23.11 0.88 2.85
C VAL A 93 23.68 1.63 1.67
N GLY A 94 24.98 1.94 1.73
CA GLY A 94 25.70 2.68 0.69
C GLY A 94 26.05 1.86 -0.56
N ALA A 95 25.82 0.55 -0.54
CA ALA A 95 26.06 -0.35 -1.66
C ALA A 95 24.78 -0.63 -2.46
N PRO A 96 24.87 -0.81 -3.79
CA PRO A 96 23.70 -1.14 -4.60
C PRO A 96 23.03 -2.44 -4.18
N VAL A 97 21.69 -2.45 -4.19
CA VAL A 97 20.88 -3.64 -3.88
C VAL A 97 19.91 -3.97 -5.01
N ARG A 98 19.59 -5.24 -5.19
CA ARG A 98 18.66 -5.69 -6.23
C ARG A 98 17.22 -5.58 -5.74
N LEU A 99 16.43 -4.72 -6.37
CA LEU A 99 15.00 -4.62 -6.08
C LEU A 99 14.29 -5.88 -6.55
N VAL A 100 13.48 -6.47 -5.68
CA VAL A 100 12.49 -7.49 -6.04
C VAL A 100 11.19 -6.78 -6.44
N MET A 101 10.60 -6.06 -5.48
CA MET A 101 9.38 -5.30 -5.68
C MET A 101 9.24 -4.17 -4.66
N ALA A 102 8.50 -3.13 -5.01
CA ALA A 102 8.10 -2.07 -4.08
C ALA A 102 6.71 -1.54 -4.44
N SER A 103 6.02 -1.00 -3.46
CA SER A 103 4.78 -0.26 -3.64
C SER A 103 4.87 1.10 -2.96
N ALA A 104 4.15 2.09 -3.49
CA ALA A 104 4.15 3.43 -2.93
C ALA A 104 2.80 4.13 -3.09
N THR A 105 2.46 4.94 -2.10
CA THR A 105 1.49 6.04 -2.22
C THR A 105 2.26 7.35 -2.30
N ILE A 106 1.83 8.22 -3.21
CA ILE A 106 2.49 9.48 -3.51
C ILE A 106 1.49 10.60 -3.26
N GLY A 107 1.91 11.61 -2.51
CA GLY A 107 1.04 12.71 -2.11
C GLY A 107 1.85 13.90 -1.62
N VAL A 108 1.23 14.74 -0.81
CA VAL A 108 1.89 15.93 -0.26
C VAL A 108 2.03 15.84 1.25
N ARG A 109 3.09 16.45 1.80
CA ARG A 109 3.28 16.66 3.24
C ARG A 109 3.87 18.05 3.43
N ASP A 110 3.29 18.84 4.31
CA ASP A 110 3.74 20.22 4.61
C ASP A 110 3.92 21.09 3.34
N GLY A 111 3.04 20.89 2.36
CA GLY A 111 3.08 21.57 1.05
C GLY A 111 4.12 21.04 0.06
N GLY A 112 5.02 20.13 0.48
CA GLY A 112 6.04 19.51 -0.37
C GLY A 112 5.66 18.12 -0.89
N LYS A 113 6.50 17.59 -1.79
CA LYS A 113 6.39 16.22 -2.31
C LYS A 113 6.58 15.21 -1.17
N TRP A 114 5.76 14.17 -1.14
CA TRP A 114 5.89 13.11 -0.14
C TRP A 114 5.51 11.75 -0.69
N MET A 115 6.03 10.69 -0.07
CA MET A 115 5.64 9.32 -0.37
C MET A 115 5.63 8.44 0.89
N HIS A 116 4.84 7.39 0.84
CA HIS A 116 4.89 6.23 1.72
C HIS A 116 5.27 5.06 0.83
N CYS A 117 6.41 4.42 1.06
CA CYS A 117 6.92 3.38 0.17
C CYS A 117 7.53 2.21 0.95
N HIS A 118 7.11 1.00 0.63
CA HIS A 118 7.73 -0.22 1.14
C HIS A 118 8.39 -1.00 0.01
N ALA A 119 9.51 -1.65 0.30
CA ALA A 119 10.24 -2.43 -0.68
C ALA A 119 10.78 -3.75 -0.11
N LEU A 120 10.97 -4.71 -1.00
CA LEU A 120 11.67 -5.97 -0.81
C LEU A 120 12.85 -6.00 -1.79
N TRP A 121 14.05 -6.27 -1.28
CA TRP A 121 15.28 -6.33 -2.08
C TRP A 121 16.18 -7.48 -1.63
N VAL A 122 17.18 -7.77 -2.43
CA VAL A 122 18.28 -8.68 -2.11
C VAL A 122 19.55 -7.84 -1.98
N ASP A 123 20.21 -7.94 -0.84
CA ASP A 123 21.48 -7.24 -0.60
C ASP A 123 22.66 -7.92 -1.31
N ALA A 124 23.86 -7.37 -1.13
CA ALA A 124 25.08 -7.86 -1.75
C ALA A 124 25.47 -9.28 -1.31
N ASP A 125 25.06 -9.70 -0.11
CA ASP A 125 25.32 -11.03 0.44
C ASP A 125 24.26 -12.06 0.01
N GLY A 126 23.29 -11.65 -0.81
CA GLY A 126 22.19 -12.51 -1.25
C GLY A 126 21.06 -12.64 -0.23
N VAL A 127 21.07 -11.81 0.82
CA VAL A 127 20.05 -11.84 1.88
C VAL A 127 18.84 -11.01 1.46
N VAL A 128 17.66 -11.61 1.59
CA VAL A 128 16.39 -10.93 1.36
C VAL A 128 16.11 -9.98 2.51
N ARG A 129 15.85 -8.71 2.19
CA ARG A 129 15.50 -7.66 3.14
C ARG A 129 14.27 -6.90 2.68
N ALA A 130 13.57 -6.30 3.63
CA ALA A 130 12.43 -5.45 3.33
C ALA A 130 12.27 -4.36 4.38
N GLY A 131 11.56 -3.29 4.03
CA GLY A 131 11.26 -2.21 4.95
C GLY A 131 10.65 -0.99 4.30
N HIS A 132 10.48 0.06 5.10
CA HIS A 132 9.97 1.35 4.72
C HIS A 132 11.07 2.23 4.13
N LEU A 133 11.00 2.54 2.84
CA LEU A 133 11.99 3.37 2.17
C LEU A 133 11.83 4.84 2.50
N LEU A 134 12.95 5.50 2.79
CA LEU A 134 13.01 6.95 2.94
C LEU A 134 13.11 7.64 1.56
N PRO A 135 12.55 8.87 1.41
CA PRO A 135 12.51 9.65 0.17
C PRO A 135 13.82 9.75 -0.62
N GLU A 136 14.94 9.84 0.07
CA GLU A 136 16.27 10.05 -0.48
C GLU A 136 16.98 8.77 -0.92
N THR A 137 16.34 7.59 -0.82
CA THR A 137 16.85 6.35 -1.43
C THR A 137 17.09 6.58 -2.93
N THR A 138 18.26 6.22 -3.43
CA THR A 138 18.65 6.55 -4.82
C THR A 138 18.39 5.40 -5.77
N ILE A 139 18.02 5.74 -7.00
CA ILE A 139 17.84 4.76 -8.07
C ILE A 139 19.21 4.33 -8.61
N GLY A 140 19.44 3.02 -8.69
CA GLY A 140 20.68 2.43 -9.19
C GLY A 140 20.60 2.04 -10.68
N GLY A 141 21.71 1.53 -11.20
CA GLY A 141 21.79 0.91 -12.53
C GLY A 141 21.99 -0.61 -12.40
N PRO A 142 21.21 -1.47 -13.11
CA PRO A 142 20.10 -1.12 -14.00
C PRO A 142 18.87 -0.58 -13.25
N PRO A 143 18.13 0.38 -13.82
CA PRO A 143 17.02 1.03 -13.12
C PRO A 143 15.78 0.12 -12.98
N PRO A 144 15.03 0.25 -11.87
CA PRO A 144 13.72 -0.35 -11.71
C PRO A 144 12.73 0.05 -12.79
N ARG A 145 11.80 -0.85 -13.09
CA ARG A 145 10.62 -0.54 -13.90
C ARG A 145 9.45 -0.22 -12.98
N ALA A 146 8.79 0.89 -13.21
CA ALA A 146 7.67 1.38 -12.42
C ALA A 146 6.38 1.47 -13.24
N VAL A 147 5.26 1.11 -12.61
CA VAL A 147 3.89 1.44 -13.03
C VAL A 147 3.40 2.50 -12.06
N ILE A 148 3.16 3.72 -12.57
CA ILE A 148 2.80 4.89 -11.78
C ILE A 148 1.43 5.37 -12.25
N ASP A 149 0.44 5.37 -11.36
CA ASP A 149 -0.87 5.93 -11.65
C ASP A 149 -0.94 7.33 -11.06
N ALA A 150 -0.95 8.34 -11.93
CA ALA A 150 -1.18 9.72 -11.53
C ALA A 150 -2.70 9.93 -11.36
N LEU A 151 -3.11 10.27 -10.14
CA LEU A 151 -4.50 10.31 -9.72
C LEU A 151 -5.08 11.73 -9.79
N SER A 152 -6.40 11.79 -9.95
CA SER A 152 -7.16 13.03 -10.04
C SER A 152 -8.57 12.81 -9.49
N GLY A 153 -9.17 13.85 -8.90
CA GLY A 153 -10.42 13.72 -8.14
C GLY A 153 -10.19 13.36 -6.66
N VAL A 154 -8.94 13.18 -6.26
CA VAL A 154 -8.52 12.90 -4.88
C VAL A 154 -7.21 13.61 -4.59
N ARG A 155 -7.12 14.19 -3.40
CA ARG A 155 -5.88 14.68 -2.80
C ARG A 155 -5.46 13.74 -1.68
N LEU A 156 -4.17 13.39 -1.68
CA LEU A 156 -3.55 12.54 -0.66
C LEU A 156 -2.57 13.42 0.12
N GLU A 157 -2.89 13.68 1.37
CA GLU A 157 -2.09 14.56 2.24
C GLU A 157 -1.65 13.79 3.48
N SER A 158 -0.34 13.70 3.69
CA SER A 158 0.19 13.12 4.90
C SER A 158 0.18 14.15 6.02
N ALA A 159 -0.63 13.91 7.04
CA ALA A 159 -0.83 14.80 8.17
C ALA A 159 -1.03 13.98 9.47
N PRO A 160 -0.88 14.60 10.66
CA PRO A 160 -1.14 13.92 11.93
C PRO A 160 -2.54 13.29 11.97
N ASP A 161 -2.63 12.06 12.47
CA ASP A 161 -3.87 11.34 12.67
C ASP A 161 -4.17 11.19 14.16
N ALA A 162 -5.38 11.60 14.55
CA ALA A 162 -5.76 11.70 15.95
C ALA A 162 -5.85 10.34 16.64
N GLU A 163 -6.20 9.26 15.92
CA GLU A 163 -6.31 7.91 16.47
C GLU A 163 -4.92 7.31 16.73
N THR A 164 -4.08 7.28 15.69
CA THR A 164 -2.78 6.60 15.71
C THR A 164 -1.64 7.42 16.28
N ASN A 165 -1.79 8.75 16.35
CA ASN A 165 -0.74 9.71 16.68
C ASN A 165 0.48 9.63 15.73
N LEU A 166 0.27 9.16 14.51
CA LEU A 166 1.27 9.09 13.44
C LEU A 166 0.87 9.99 12.26
N PRO A 167 1.85 10.53 11.50
CA PRO A 167 1.55 11.16 10.22
C PRO A 167 1.22 10.09 9.18
N ILE A 168 0.00 10.10 8.66
CA ILE A 168 -0.51 9.13 7.66
C ILE A 168 -1.21 9.87 6.53
N PHE A 169 -1.43 9.21 5.39
CA PHE A 169 -2.17 9.82 4.28
C PHE A 169 -3.66 9.91 4.59
N HIS A 170 -4.18 11.13 4.72
CA HIS A 170 -5.61 11.43 4.72
C HIS A 170 -6.08 11.63 3.29
N HIS A 171 -7.23 11.05 2.97
CA HIS A 171 -7.80 11.13 1.63
C HIS A 171 -8.90 12.19 1.61
N ARG A 172 -8.86 13.09 0.63
CA ARG A 172 -9.91 14.09 0.45
C ARG A 172 -10.35 14.10 -1.01
N ALA A 173 -11.66 14.19 -1.22
CA ALA A 173 -12.17 14.47 -2.55
C ALA A 173 -11.63 15.83 -2.99
N GLU A 174 -11.11 15.89 -4.21
CA GLU A 174 -10.68 17.13 -4.83
C GLU A 174 -11.58 17.38 -6.03
N GLY A 175 -12.10 18.61 -6.14
CA GLY A 175 -12.90 18.99 -7.29
C GLY A 175 -12.10 18.69 -8.56
N ALA A 176 -12.72 18.01 -9.53
CA ALA A 176 -12.08 17.79 -10.81
C ALA A 176 -11.87 19.17 -11.45
N ALA A 177 -10.68 19.76 -11.28
CA ALA A 177 -10.28 20.87 -12.12
C ALA A 177 -10.52 20.42 -13.56
N ALA A 178 -11.15 21.27 -14.36
CA ALA A 178 -11.53 21.04 -15.75
C ALA A 178 -10.29 20.91 -16.64
N VAL A 179 -9.45 19.92 -16.35
CA VAL A 179 -8.34 19.51 -17.20
C VAL A 179 -8.98 18.65 -18.27
N GLN A 180 -9.02 19.19 -19.49
CA GLN A 180 -9.49 18.51 -20.70
C GLN A 180 -8.98 17.06 -20.69
N THR A 181 -9.93 16.12 -20.74
CA THR A 181 -9.69 14.69 -20.58
C THR A 181 -9.01 14.11 -21.82
N PRO A 182 -7.73 13.69 -21.75
CA PRO A 182 -7.15 12.89 -22.81
C PRO A 182 -7.76 11.48 -22.77
N ALA A 183 -7.81 10.81 -23.92
CA ALA A 183 -8.13 9.38 -24.00
C ALA A 183 -7.19 8.55 -23.10
N GLY A 184 -7.70 7.48 -22.47
CA GLY A 184 -6.88 6.53 -21.68
C GLY A 184 -6.96 6.62 -20.14
N ARG A 185 -7.89 7.38 -19.56
CA ARG A 185 -8.09 7.43 -18.09
C ARG A 185 -8.89 6.23 -17.59
N ARG A 186 -8.40 5.57 -16.54
CA ARG A 186 -9.12 4.47 -15.86
C ARG A 186 -9.87 5.04 -14.65
N LYS A 187 -11.13 4.64 -14.48
CA LYS A 187 -11.88 4.94 -13.25
C LYS A 187 -11.33 4.05 -12.15
N VAL A 188 -11.12 4.62 -10.97
CA VAL A 188 -10.62 3.90 -9.81
C VAL A 188 -11.30 4.39 -8.54
N LEU A 189 -11.30 3.56 -7.50
CA LEU A 189 -11.64 3.96 -6.14
C LEU A 189 -10.36 3.97 -5.31
N VAL A 190 -10.00 5.11 -4.75
CA VAL A 190 -8.83 5.24 -3.86
C VAL A 190 -9.34 5.24 -2.43
N ALA A 191 -8.81 4.34 -1.61
CA ALA A 191 -9.31 4.11 -0.28
C ALA A 191 -8.21 3.99 0.77
N ARG A 192 -8.54 4.42 1.99
CA ARG A 192 -7.79 4.17 3.21
C ARG A 192 -8.65 3.33 4.14
N ILE A 193 -8.08 2.23 4.62
CA ILE A 193 -8.66 1.40 5.68
C ILE A 193 -7.97 1.79 7.00
N LYS A 194 -8.77 2.12 8.01
CA LYS A 194 -8.29 2.55 9.34
C LYS A 194 -7.95 1.33 10.23
N PRO A 195 -7.29 1.53 11.38
CA PRO A 195 -6.92 0.42 12.26
C PRO A 195 -8.05 -0.54 12.60
N ASN A 196 -7.70 -1.78 12.96
CA ASN A 196 -8.60 -2.82 13.44
C ASN A 196 -9.68 -3.31 12.45
N GLU A 197 -9.83 -2.70 11.27
CA GLU A 197 -10.64 -3.27 10.20
C GLU A 197 -9.88 -4.38 9.48
N ASP A 198 -10.56 -5.51 9.22
CA ASP A 198 -10.01 -6.57 8.39
C ASP A 198 -9.90 -6.11 6.93
N ILE A 199 -8.70 -6.22 6.37
CA ILE A 199 -8.41 -5.71 5.03
C ILE A 199 -9.20 -6.42 3.91
N VAL A 200 -9.44 -7.73 4.05
CA VAL A 200 -10.17 -8.52 3.06
C VAL A 200 -11.63 -8.10 3.06
N GLN A 201 -12.26 -8.09 4.24
CA GLN A 201 -13.65 -7.68 4.39
C GLN A 201 -13.87 -6.21 4.06
N ALA A 202 -12.91 -5.33 4.35
CA ALA A 202 -13.00 -3.92 3.99
C ALA A 202 -13.07 -3.72 2.47
N VAL A 203 -12.27 -4.48 1.72
CA VAL A 203 -12.29 -4.48 0.25
C VAL A 203 -13.62 -5.03 -0.30
N GLU A 204 -14.16 -6.10 0.29
CA GLU A 204 -15.47 -6.65 -0.07
C GLU A 204 -16.60 -5.62 0.18
N LYS A 205 -16.61 -4.99 1.37
CA LYS A 205 -17.57 -3.94 1.73
C LYS A 205 -17.50 -2.75 0.76
N LEU A 206 -16.30 -2.35 0.33
CA LEU A 206 -16.11 -1.28 -0.65
C LEU A 206 -16.70 -1.66 -2.03
N CYS A 207 -16.46 -2.88 -2.50
CA CYS A 207 -17.02 -3.33 -3.78
C CYS A 207 -18.55 -3.43 -3.72
N LEU A 208 -19.12 -3.86 -2.60
CA LEU A 208 -20.56 -3.85 -2.38
C LEU A 208 -21.13 -2.42 -2.41
N ALA A 209 -20.49 -1.49 -1.70
CA ALA A 209 -20.94 -0.10 -1.60
C ALA A 209 -20.87 0.67 -2.93
N GLU A 210 -19.90 0.33 -3.79
CA GLU A 210 -19.71 0.96 -5.11
C GLU A 210 -20.39 0.20 -6.27
N ASP A 211 -21.11 -0.89 -5.98
CA ASP A 211 -21.74 -1.78 -6.97
C ASP A 211 -20.74 -2.33 -8.01
N PHE A 212 -19.57 -2.75 -7.56
CA PHE A 212 -18.57 -3.38 -8.41
C PHE A 212 -18.83 -4.88 -8.53
N ARG A 213 -19.07 -5.33 -9.77
CA ARG A 213 -19.20 -6.77 -10.10
C ARG A 213 -17.87 -7.50 -10.06
N ALA A 214 -16.82 -6.83 -10.52
CA ALA A 214 -15.46 -7.31 -10.45
C ALA A 214 -14.50 -6.12 -10.32
N ALA A 215 -13.42 -6.29 -9.57
CA ALA A 215 -12.40 -5.25 -9.42
C ALA A 215 -11.03 -5.88 -9.18
N LEU A 216 -9.99 -5.29 -9.76
CA LEU A 216 -8.61 -5.56 -9.36
C LEU A 216 -8.28 -4.75 -8.12
N VAL A 217 -7.62 -5.40 -7.17
CA VAL A 217 -7.11 -4.78 -5.96
C VAL A 217 -5.63 -4.54 -6.16
N ARG A 218 -5.25 -3.27 -6.12
CA ARG A 218 -3.87 -2.81 -6.27
C ARG A 218 -3.57 -1.94 -5.07
N ALA A 219 -3.17 -2.63 -4.01
CA ALA A 219 -2.88 -1.99 -2.75
C ALA A 219 -1.51 -1.32 -2.83
N SER A 220 -1.46 -0.10 -2.28
CA SER A 220 -0.21 0.62 -2.17
C SER A 220 0.51 0.10 -0.93
N VAL A 221 0.32 0.73 0.22
CA VAL A 221 1.17 0.54 1.38
C VAL A 221 0.33 0.55 2.66
N GLY A 222 0.72 -0.26 3.63
CA GLY A 222 0.06 -0.32 4.93
C GLY A 222 0.66 -1.37 5.84
N SER A 223 0.07 -1.47 7.03
CA SER A 223 0.47 -2.43 8.06
C SER A 223 -0.72 -3.21 8.59
N LEU A 224 -0.45 -4.44 9.05
CA LEU A 224 -1.42 -5.33 9.69
C LEU A 224 -0.99 -5.59 11.14
N VAL A 225 -1.96 -5.82 12.04
CA VAL A 225 -1.66 -6.12 13.45
C VAL A 225 -0.79 -7.37 13.54
N GLY A 226 -1.20 -8.41 12.84
CA GLY A 226 -0.43 -9.59 12.50
C GLY A 226 -1.02 -10.11 11.19
N ALA A 227 -0.64 -11.31 10.77
CA ALA A 227 -1.26 -11.89 9.58
C ALA A 227 -1.57 -13.37 9.70
N ARG A 228 -2.63 -13.78 9.01
CA ARG A 228 -2.96 -15.17 8.71
C ARG A 228 -2.95 -15.35 7.21
N LEU A 229 -1.96 -16.11 6.75
CA LEU A 229 -1.69 -16.36 5.34
C LEU A 229 -1.93 -17.83 5.02
N ARG A 230 -2.68 -18.11 3.95
CA ARG A 230 -2.80 -19.42 3.33
C ARG A 230 -1.64 -19.62 2.35
N VAL A 231 -0.90 -20.72 2.53
CA VAL A 231 0.25 -21.14 1.73
C VAL A 231 0.06 -22.60 1.37
N GLY A 232 -0.40 -22.86 0.14
CA GLY A 232 -0.95 -24.16 -0.23
C GLY A 232 -2.10 -24.54 0.70
N ASP A 233 -2.06 -25.76 1.24
CA ASP A 233 -3.10 -26.27 2.15
C ASP A 233 -2.93 -25.83 3.62
N ARG A 234 -1.89 -25.03 3.91
CA ARG A 234 -1.55 -24.63 5.29
C ARG A 234 -1.93 -23.17 5.52
N VAL A 235 -2.29 -22.85 6.75
CA VAL A 235 -2.39 -21.46 7.22
C VAL A 235 -1.25 -21.20 8.19
N ILE A 236 -0.47 -20.16 7.91
CA ILE A 236 0.64 -19.72 8.76
C ILE A 236 0.26 -18.44 9.52
N ALA A 237 0.90 -18.24 10.67
CA ALA A 237 0.77 -17.07 11.52
C ALA A 237 1.98 -16.16 11.34
N VAL A 238 1.76 -14.87 11.15
CA VAL A 238 2.80 -13.85 11.27
C VAL A 238 2.52 -13.05 12.55
N PRO A 239 3.46 -13.04 13.52
CA PRO A 239 3.26 -12.33 14.79
C PRO A 239 3.24 -10.81 14.58
N GLY A 240 2.48 -10.14 15.45
CA GLY A 240 2.32 -8.68 15.49
C GLY A 240 3.19 -7.97 16.53
N PRO A 241 2.87 -6.72 16.91
CA PRO A 241 1.67 -5.92 16.54
C PRO A 241 1.76 -5.06 15.26
N ALA A 242 2.89 -5.03 14.54
CA ALA A 242 3.02 -4.21 13.34
C ALA A 242 3.80 -4.93 12.22
N VAL A 243 3.07 -5.72 11.41
CA VAL A 243 3.61 -6.36 10.21
C VAL A 243 3.46 -5.41 9.03
N GLU A 244 4.54 -5.11 8.33
CA GLU A 244 4.49 -4.24 7.15
C GLU A 244 4.13 -5.04 5.91
N VAL A 245 3.28 -4.46 5.07
CA VAL A 245 2.90 -5.05 3.79
C VAL A 245 3.71 -4.40 2.69
N ILE A 246 4.49 -5.21 1.97
CA ILE A 246 5.33 -4.76 0.86
C ILE A 246 4.52 -4.70 -0.44
N ALA A 247 3.61 -5.64 -0.61
CA ALA A 247 2.71 -5.66 -1.74
C ALA A 247 1.46 -6.46 -1.38
N LEU A 248 0.31 -5.99 -1.88
CA LEU A 248 -0.94 -6.72 -1.84
C LEU A 248 -1.63 -6.55 -3.18
N ILE A 249 -1.93 -7.69 -3.80
CA ILE A 249 -2.60 -7.75 -5.09
C ILE A 249 -3.71 -8.78 -5.02
N GLY A 250 -4.74 -8.58 -5.82
CA GLY A 250 -5.82 -9.54 -5.87
C GLY A 250 -6.97 -9.08 -6.74
N GLU A 251 -8.07 -9.79 -6.62
CA GLU A 251 -9.32 -9.42 -7.25
C GLU A 251 -10.49 -9.62 -6.29
N VAL A 252 -11.59 -8.95 -6.62
CA VAL A 252 -12.89 -9.17 -6.03
C VAL A 252 -13.82 -9.63 -7.13
N ARG A 253 -14.62 -10.66 -6.84
CA ARG A 253 -15.69 -11.14 -7.71
C ARG A 253 -17.00 -11.17 -6.94
N THR A 254 -18.05 -10.63 -7.54
CA THR A 254 -19.39 -10.57 -6.95
C THR A 254 -20.27 -11.63 -7.60
N ASP A 255 -20.83 -12.52 -6.77
CA ASP A 255 -21.65 -13.62 -7.25
C ASP A 255 -23.04 -13.17 -7.77
N ALA A 256 -23.83 -14.13 -8.25
CA ALA A 256 -25.19 -13.89 -8.76
C ALA A 256 -26.14 -13.32 -7.68
N ARG A 257 -25.85 -13.52 -6.39
CA ARG A 257 -26.62 -13.00 -5.26
C ARG A 257 -26.16 -11.61 -4.83
N GLY A 258 -25.13 -11.06 -5.47
CA GLY A 258 -24.58 -9.74 -5.13
C GLY A 258 -23.58 -9.77 -3.98
N VAL A 259 -23.04 -10.95 -3.63
CA VAL A 259 -22.06 -11.09 -2.54
C VAL A 259 -20.64 -11.00 -3.12
N PRO A 260 -19.85 -9.97 -2.78
CA PRO A 260 -18.45 -9.89 -3.19
C PRO A 260 -17.59 -10.85 -2.36
N THR A 261 -16.63 -11.48 -3.01
CA THR A 261 -15.57 -12.27 -2.38
C THR A 261 -14.22 -11.80 -2.88
N ALA A 262 -13.31 -11.46 -1.96
CA ALA A 262 -11.96 -11.01 -2.29
C ALA A 262 -10.92 -12.12 -2.14
N THR A 263 -10.05 -12.26 -3.13
CA THR A 263 -8.87 -13.14 -3.09
C THR A 263 -7.63 -12.25 -3.15
N LEU A 264 -6.98 -12.08 -2.00
CA LEU A 264 -5.86 -11.14 -1.83
C LEU A 264 -4.58 -11.88 -1.47
N THR A 265 -3.53 -11.74 -2.27
CA THR A 265 -2.19 -12.25 -1.96
C THR A 265 -1.31 -11.11 -1.48
N ALA A 266 -0.58 -11.34 -0.39
CA ALA A 266 0.31 -10.34 0.20
C ALA A 266 1.72 -10.87 0.38
N THR A 267 2.70 -9.96 0.21
CA THR A 267 4.09 -10.11 0.65
C THR A 267 4.30 -9.22 1.86
N LEU A 268 4.74 -9.79 2.97
CA LEU A 268 4.81 -9.14 4.27
C LEU A 268 6.23 -9.21 4.85
N VAL A 269 6.57 -8.28 5.74
CA VAL A 269 7.76 -8.38 6.60
C VAL A 269 7.37 -8.18 8.07
N GLY A 270 7.76 -9.14 8.92
CA GLY A 270 7.56 -9.05 10.36
C GLY A 270 8.65 -8.24 11.06
N GLU A 271 8.50 -8.01 12.37
CA GLU A 271 9.43 -7.22 13.18
C GLU A 271 10.87 -7.77 13.20
N SER A 272 11.03 -9.09 12.99
CA SER A 272 12.36 -9.72 12.89
C SER A 272 13.06 -9.50 11.54
N GLY A 273 12.41 -8.81 10.59
CA GLY A 273 12.86 -8.68 9.21
C GLY A 273 12.58 -9.92 8.33
N GLN A 274 11.95 -10.96 8.89
CA GLN A 274 11.57 -12.14 8.13
C GLN A 274 10.43 -11.82 7.15
N VAL A 275 10.59 -12.29 5.91
CA VAL A 275 9.62 -12.09 4.83
C VAL A 275 8.67 -13.29 4.73
N TYR A 276 7.39 -13.00 4.53
CA TYR A 276 6.31 -13.96 4.39
C TYR A 276 5.51 -13.67 3.12
N GLY A 277 4.85 -14.69 2.57
CA GLY A 277 3.98 -14.54 1.41
C GLY A 277 2.84 -15.56 1.42
N GLY A 278 1.66 -15.14 1.00
CA GLY A 278 0.50 -16.02 0.87
C GLY A 278 -0.82 -15.28 0.69
N GLU A 279 -1.91 -16.02 0.60
CA GLU A 279 -3.26 -15.45 0.48
C GLU A 279 -3.81 -15.08 1.86
N LEU A 280 -4.36 -13.88 2.01
CA LEU A 280 -4.93 -13.42 3.28
C LEU A 280 -6.22 -14.17 3.61
N VAL A 281 -6.30 -14.71 4.83
CA VAL A 281 -7.53 -15.29 5.35
C VAL A 281 -8.51 -14.19 5.77
N SER A 282 -9.69 -14.14 5.16
CA SER A 282 -10.73 -13.15 5.51
C SER A 282 -11.09 -13.18 7.00
N GLY A 283 -11.22 -11.99 7.60
CA GLY A 283 -11.58 -11.81 9.01
C GLY A 283 -10.44 -12.04 10.02
N ALA A 284 -9.20 -12.20 9.54
CA ALA A 284 -8.05 -12.53 10.37
C ALA A 284 -6.83 -11.61 10.17
N ASN A 285 -6.99 -10.53 9.40
CA ASN A 285 -5.92 -9.61 9.01
C ASN A 285 -6.34 -8.15 9.25
N PRO A 286 -6.51 -7.73 10.52
CA PRO A 286 -6.83 -6.35 10.85
C PRO A 286 -5.67 -5.43 10.54
N VAL A 287 -5.98 -4.22 10.06
CA VAL A 287 -5.00 -3.15 9.83
C VAL A 287 -4.40 -2.69 11.17
N ALA A 288 -3.08 -2.48 11.21
CA ALA A 288 -2.40 -1.96 12.39
C ALA A 288 -2.50 -0.43 12.48
N ILE A 289 -1.93 0.30 11.51
CA ILE A 289 -1.89 1.78 11.54
C ILE A 289 -2.80 2.38 10.47
N THR A 290 -2.60 1.98 9.23
CA THR A 290 -3.33 2.47 8.07
C THR A 290 -3.10 1.50 6.92
N TYR A 291 -4.03 1.46 5.98
CA TYR A 291 -3.83 0.72 4.75
C TYR A 291 -4.36 1.51 3.56
N GLU A 292 -3.48 1.84 2.62
CA GLU A 292 -3.79 2.62 1.43
C GLU A 292 -3.92 1.68 0.23
N LEU A 293 -5.05 1.77 -0.49
CA LEU A 293 -5.32 0.89 -1.62
C LEU A 293 -6.11 1.57 -2.74
N CYS A 294 -6.07 0.94 -3.91
CA CYS A 294 -6.81 1.36 -5.08
C CYS A 294 -7.55 0.17 -5.69
N LEU A 295 -8.85 0.34 -5.93
CA LEU A 295 -9.69 -0.61 -6.64
C LEU A 295 -9.88 -0.16 -8.08
N GLU A 296 -9.60 -1.06 -9.02
CA GLU A 296 -9.78 -0.84 -10.46
C GLU A 296 -10.95 -1.71 -10.94
N PRO A 297 -12.18 -1.15 -11.09
CA PRO A 297 -13.32 -1.93 -11.55
C PRO A 297 -13.08 -2.50 -12.94
N ILE A 298 -13.39 -3.79 -13.12
CA ILE A 298 -13.35 -4.50 -14.40
C ILE A 298 -14.72 -4.33 -15.05
N ARG A 299 -14.76 -3.81 -16.29
CA ARG A 299 -16.02 -3.69 -17.03
C ARG A 299 -16.32 -5.00 -17.76
N ALA A 300 -17.60 -5.28 -17.97
CA ALA A 300 -18.04 -6.44 -18.75
C ALA A 300 -17.41 -6.49 -20.16
N ASP A 301 -17.15 -5.33 -20.78
CA ASP A 301 -16.52 -5.25 -22.09
C ASP A 301 -15.01 -5.60 -22.08
N ASP A 302 -14.36 -5.57 -20.90
CA ASP A 302 -12.95 -5.93 -20.73
C ASP A 302 -12.76 -7.45 -20.49
N GLU A 303 -13.84 -8.21 -20.24
CA GLU A 303 -13.78 -9.68 -20.02
C GLU A 303 -13.76 -10.49 -21.33
N ALA A 304 -14.04 -9.86 -22.47
CA ALA A 304 -14.11 -10.48 -23.79
C ALA A 304 -12.83 -10.35 -24.63
N ARG A 305 -11.71 -9.91 -24.03
CA ARG A 305 -10.39 -9.76 -24.67
C ARG A 305 -9.32 -10.52 -23.92
#